data_AF-A0A2T4B031-F1
#
_entry.id   AF-A0A2T4B031-F1
#
_cell.length_a   1.000
_cell.length_b   1.000
_cell.length_c   1.000
_cell.angle_alpha   90.00
_cell.angle_beta   90.00
_cell.angle_gamma   90.00
#
_symmetry.space_group_name_H-M   'P 1'
#
loop_
_entity.id
_entity.type
_entity.pdbx_description
1 polymer ?
#
loop_
_entity_poly.entity_id
_entity_poly.type
_entity_poly.pdbx_seq_one_letter_code
_entity_poly.pdbx_strand_id
1 'polypeptide(L)'
;MSWPRGICSLCQIAQEVNGVWKCVKHSDICSPSEDFDTFHRDGDTGKWACCLKGFQVRNGRCVQPPPKCPPPPAPTGLCKSSVCAKAIQSSKMESHLRQAFAECFPHDELHFDSFVQYQLNSLDMSINLFEKIYQDEQRVLRGRQPQSSSPAEEWSNCSPDKSPCKWLSLENNSNPKRLAPTGHEKMTLPNPTKQLSHYVYPFDTWVTKVAEGDLTLYINGKKVMPHSSGVDFLIPAGTVADDVLYKSQSGTMILFYGSCSSDRPCVGRELVPWTRGVSDKRFGQEGEIDVEHYDTDLVLTIADTENTSEKYTVYADGKEIGSTHGRLTLGKDKYKRDHTNRVNVGSGAAGALRSIANDGVWGSFKIPRGTRKITISDEDSDYDFAFEYRLDEPCACGRY
;
A
#
# COMPACT_ATOMS: atom_id res chain seq x y z
N MET A 1 -23.31 30.96 34.13
CA MET A 1 -22.74 32.18 33.52
C MET A 1 -22.74 31.96 32.01
N SER A 2 -23.64 32.66 31.32
CA SER A 2 -23.79 32.64 29.87
C SER A 2 -22.73 33.52 29.21
N TRP A 3 -22.18 33.05 28.09
CA TRP A 3 -21.13 33.74 27.34
C TRP A 3 -21.72 34.90 26.50
N PRO A 4 -21.08 36.07 26.43
CA PRO A 4 -21.44 37.11 25.48
C PRO A 4 -20.82 36.78 24.12
N ARG A 5 -21.65 36.48 23.12
CA ARG A 5 -21.22 36.35 21.72
C ARG A 5 -20.51 37.64 21.29
N GLY A 6 -19.27 37.55 20.81
CA GLY A 6 -18.66 38.62 19.98
C GLY A 6 -17.28 39.17 20.36
N ILE A 7 -16.48 38.54 21.22
CA ILE A 7 -15.19 39.15 21.66
C ILE A 7 -13.99 38.80 20.76
N CYS A 8 -14.01 37.68 20.03
CA CYS A 8 -12.85 37.27 19.22
C CYS A 8 -13.05 37.58 17.73
N SER A 9 -12.00 38.11 17.10
CA SER A 9 -11.94 38.32 15.65
C SER A 9 -11.93 36.99 14.89
N LEU A 10 -12.23 37.02 13.59
CA LEU A 10 -12.11 35.86 12.69
C LEU A 10 -10.73 35.19 12.88
N CYS A 11 -10.73 33.89 13.16
CA CYS A 11 -9.55 33.05 13.46
C CYS A 11 -8.93 33.19 14.87
N GLN A 12 -9.67 33.71 15.86
CA GLN A 12 -9.27 33.63 17.27
C GLN A 12 -10.35 32.95 18.12
N ILE A 13 -9.92 32.15 19.09
CA ILE A 13 -10.73 31.30 19.94
C ILE A 13 -10.57 31.76 21.39
N ALA A 14 -11.65 31.83 22.16
CA ALA A 14 -11.54 32.22 23.56
C ALA A 14 -11.14 31.04 24.47
N GLN A 15 -10.09 31.22 25.26
CA GLN A 15 -9.57 30.25 26.22
C GLN A 15 -9.27 30.93 27.55
N GLU A 16 -9.53 30.24 28.66
CA GLU A 16 -9.15 30.71 29.99
C GLU A 16 -7.65 30.42 30.22
N VAL A 17 -6.85 31.48 30.37
CA VAL A 17 -5.41 31.40 30.62
C VAL A 17 -5.12 32.08 31.95
N ASN A 18 -4.71 31.30 32.96
CA ASN A 18 -4.45 31.76 34.33
C ASN A 18 -5.67 32.44 35.01
N GLY A 19 -6.87 31.87 34.83
CA GLY A 19 -8.10 32.38 35.46
C GLY A 19 -8.72 33.60 34.76
N VAL A 20 -8.21 33.97 33.58
CA VAL A 20 -8.67 35.12 32.80
C VAL A 20 -8.92 34.69 31.35
N TRP A 21 -10.07 35.05 30.79
CA TRP A 21 -10.44 34.73 29.41
C TRP A 21 -9.63 35.58 28.41
N LYS A 22 -8.98 34.92 27.45
CA LYS A 22 -8.20 35.55 26.36
C LYS A 22 -8.59 34.95 25.01
N CYS A 23 -8.48 35.73 23.93
CA CYS A 23 -8.58 35.23 22.56
C CYS A 23 -7.21 34.71 22.10
N VAL A 24 -7.10 33.43 21.78
CA VAL A 24 -5.90 32.71 21.32
C VAL A 24 -6.08 32.23 19.88
N LYS A 25 -4.99 32.11 19.11
CA LYS A 25 -5.05 31.63 17.71
C LYS A 25 -5.25 30.12 17.59
N HIS A 26 -4.82 29.38 18.61
CA HIS A 26 -4.98 27.93 18.72
C HIS A 26 -5.51 27.66 20.13
N SER A 27 -6.63 26.96 20.22
CA SER A 27 -7.22 26.53 21.49
C SER A 27 -6.69 25.17 21.85
N ASP A 28 -6.15 25.00 23.06
CA ASP A 28 -5.70 23.69 23.56
C ASP A 28 -6.87 22.81 24.02
N ILE A 29 -8.10 23.33 23.94
CA ILE A 29 -9.30 22.67 24.48
C ILE A 29 -10.01 21.82 23.42
N CYS A 30 -9.92 22.19 22.14
CA CYS A 30 -10.61 21.50 21.05
C CYS A 30 -9.62 21.09 19.98
N SER A 31 -9.50 19.79 19.77
CA SER A 31 -8.62 19.18 18.78
C SER A 31 -9.16 19.38 17.36
N PRO A 32 -8.32 19.27 16.30
CA PRO A 32 -8.77 19.44 14.90
C PRO A 32 -9.88 18.46 14.44
N SER A 33 -9.99 17.31 15.13
CA SER A 33 -11.01 16.27 14.93
C SER A 33 -12.35 16.58 15.63
N GLU A 34 -12.38 17.60 16.47
CA GLU A 34 -13.55 17.99 17.27
C GLU A 34 -14.27 19.18 16.63
N ASP A 35 -15.56 19.30 16.90
CA ASP A 35 -16.42 20.36 16.39
C ASP A 35 -16.49 21.50 17.39
N PHE A 36 -15.97 22.67 17.03
CA PHE A 36 -15.95 23.83 17.90
C PHE A 36 -17.35 24.31 18.30
N ASP A 37 -18.36 24.09 17.45
CA ASP A 37 -19.74 24.46 17.74
C ASP A 37 -20.35 23.63 18.89
N THR A 38 -19.61 22.62 19.36
CA THR A 38 -19.97 21.74 20.48
C THR A 38 -19.16 22.02 21.75
N PHE A 39 -18.49 23.17 21.85
CA PHE A 39 -17.77 23.58 23.06
C PHE A 39 -18.71 23.65 24.28
N HIS A 40 -18.41 22.87 25.31
CA HIS A 40 -19.21 22.80 26.53
C HIS A 40 -18.37 22.42 27.73
N ARG A 41 -18.98 22.54 28.92
CA ARG A 41 -18.40 22.01 30.15
C ARG A 41 -18.89 20.59 30.32
N ASP A 42 -17.97 19.64 30.19
CA ASP A 42 -18.25 18.22 30.28
C ASP A 42 -18.82 17.87 31.67
N GLY A 43 -19.97 17.21 31.69
CA GLY A 43 -20.74 16.95 32.90
C GLY A 43 -20.14 15.85 33.78
N ASP A 44 -19.23 15.03 33.26
CA ASP A 44 -18.56 13.96 34.01
C ASP A 44 -17.25 14.45 34.64
N THR A 45 -16.52 15.30 33.94
CA THR A 45 -15.18 15.76 34.34
C THR A 45 -15.15 17.21 34.84
N GLY A 46 -16.18 18.00 34.55
CA GLY A 46 -16.25 19.42 34.90
C GLY A 46 -15.27 20.32 34.14
N LYS A 47 -14.54 19.79 33.16
CA LYS A 47 -13.60 20.51 32.29
C LYS A 47 -14.31 21.02 31.04
N TRP A 48 -13.72 22.02 30.38
CA TRP A 48 -14.18 22.44 29.06
C TRP A 48 -13.68 21.47 28.01
N ALA A 49 -14.54 21.10 27.06
CA ALA A 49 -14.24 20.16 25.97
C ALA A 49 -15.11 20.46 24.73
N CYS A 50 -14.68 19.95 23.58
CA CYS A 50 -15.50 19.85 22.38
C CYS A 50 -15.88 18.39 22.10
N CYS A 51 -16.97 18.17 21.38
CA CYS A 51 -17.36 16.85 20.90
C CYS A 51 -16.72 16.54 19.55
N LEU A 52 -16.56 15.26 19.25
CA LEU A 52 -16.18 14.79 17.92
C LEU A 52 -17.19 15.26 16.86
N LYS A 53 -16.71 15.51 15.64
CA LYS A 53 -17.58 15.89 14.52
C LYS A 53 -18.71 14.88 14.32
N GLY A 54 -19.94 15.38 14.22
CA GLY A 54 -21.16 14.56 14.11
C GLY A 54 -21.84 14.22 15.44
N PHE A 55 -21.23 14.53 16.59
CA PHE A 55 -21.86 14.45 17.90
C PHE A 55 -22.50 15.79 18.27
N GLN A 56 -23.47 15.77 19.20
CA GLN A 56 -24.12 16.98 19.70
C GLN A 56 -24.01 17.04 21.23
N VAL A 57 -23.99 18.25 21.78
CA VAL A 57 -24.02 18.43 23.24
C VAL A 57 -25.45 18.26 23.75
N ARG A 58 -25.69 17.28 24.62
CA ARG A 58 -26.91 17.18 25.44
C ARG A 58 -26.56 17.00 26.91
N ASN A 59 -27.16 17.82 27.76
CA ASN A 59 -26.94 17.81 29.22
C ASN A 59 -25.46 17.86 29.62
N GLY A 60 -24.65 18.63 28.87
CA GLY A 60 -23.22 18.75 29.13
C GLY A 60 -22.41 17.52 28.74
N ARG A 61 -22.90 16.64 27.86
CA ARG A 61 -22.15 15.50 27.32
C ARG A 61 -22.29 15.39 25.81
N CYS A 62 -21.28 14.81 25.18
CA CYS A 62 -21.32 14.46 23.77
C CYS A 62 -22.19 13.24 23.53
N VAL A 63 -23.28 13.42 22.79
CA VAL A 63 -24.16 12.33 22.38
C VAL A 63 -24.18 12.22 20.87
N GLN A 64 -24.10 10.98 20.38
CA GLN A 64 -24.30 10.72 18.98
C GLN A 64 -25.79 10.92 18.66
N PRO A 65 -26.16 11.75 17.68
CA PRO A 65 -27.55 11.90 17.29
C PRO A 65 -28.08 10.55 16.81
N PRO A 66 -29.32 10.18 17.18
CA PRO A 66 -29.90 8.92 16.74
C PRO A 66 -29.94 8.86 15.21
N PRO A 67 -29.62 7.71 14.60
CA PRO A 67 -29.68 7.55 13.15
C PRO A 67 -31.10 7.87 12.65
N LYS A 68 -31.19 8.65 11.56
CA LYS A 68 -32.47 9.11 10.98
C LYS A 68 -33.35 7.99 10.40
N CYS A 69 -32.94 6.72 10.51
CA CYS A 69 -33.75 5.57 10.10
C CYS A 69 -33.63 4.45 11.15
N PRO A 70 -34.74 3.82 11.58
CA PRO A 70 -34.67 2.59 12.35
C PRO A 70 -34.04 1.48 11.50
N PRO A 71 -33.24 0.57 12.11
CA PRO A 71 -32.72 -0.59 11.39
C PRO A 71 -33.89 -1.43 10.88
N PRO A 72 -33.83 -1.95 9.64
CA PRO A 72 -34.88 -2.80 9.12
C PRO A 72 -35.00 -4.06 9.99
N PRO A 73 -36.21 -4.58 10.20
CA PRO A 73 -36.40 -5.82 10.94
C PRO A 73 -35.59 -6.93 10.29
N ALA A 74 -34.95 -7.76 11.13
CA ALA A 74 -34.20 -8.92 10.68
C ALA A 74 -35.08 -9.76 9.74
N PRO A 75 -34.61 -10.12 8.52
CA PRO A 75 -35.42 -10.88 7.57
C PRO A 75 -35.72 -12.26 8.14
N THR A 76 -36.93 -12.43 8.66
CA THR A 76 -37.52 -13.70 9.04
C THR A 76 -38.07 -14.39 7.79
N GLY A 77 -37.17 -14.99 7.01
CA GLY A 77 -37.58 -15.82 5.88
C GLY A 77 -36.45 -16.10 4.91
N LEU A 78 -35.89 -17.31 4.98
CA LEU A 78 -35.03 -17.87 3.93
C LEU A 78 -35.81 -17.90 2.61
N CYS A 79 -35.48 -17.02 1.68
CA CYS A 79 -35.84 -17.21 0.27
C CYS A 79 -35.07 -18.43 -0.25
N LYS A 80 -35.77 -19.55 -0.41
CA LYS A 80 -35.23 -20.70 -1.14
C LYS A 80 -34.98 -20.23 -2.58
N SER A 81 -33.72 -20.15 -2.98
CA SER A 81 -33.26 -19.49 -4.21
C SER A 81 -33.97 -19.93 -5.50
N SER A 82 -34.41 -21.18 -5.56
CA SER A 82 -35.17 -21.71 -6.69
C SER A 82 -36.55 -21.07 -6.90
N VAL A 83 -37.09 -20.37 -5.89
CA VAL A 83 -38.34 -19.61 -5.98
C VAL A 83 -38.10 -18.21 -6.54
N CYS A 84 -37.01 -17.55 -6.15
CA CYS A 84 -36.67 -16.19 -6.60
C CYS A 84 -36.19 -16.16 -8.06
N ALA A 85 -35.31 -17.07 -8.46
CA ALA A 85 -34.85 -17.18 -9.85
C ALA A 85 -36.03 -17.48 -10.80
N LYS A 86 -36.95 -18.37 -10.40
CA LYS A 86 -38.18 -18.66 -11.16
C LYS A 86 -39.16 -17.50 -11.19
N ALA A 87 -39.25 -16.70 -10.14
CA ALA A 87 -40.12 -15.52 -10.10
C ALA A 87 -39.60 -14.39 -11.02
N ILE A 88 -38.28 -14.26 -11.16
CA ILE A 88 -37.64 -13.26 -12.04
C ILE A 88 -37.74 -13.65 -13.50
N GLN A 89 -37.59 -14.94 -13.81
CA GLN A 89 -37.83 -15.49 -15.15
C GLN A 89 -39.33 -15.58 -15.49
N SER A 90 -40.24 -15.18 -14.60
CA SER A 90 -41.66 -15.16 -14.89
C SER A 90 -42.01 -13.94 -15.75
N SER A 91 -42.88 -14.15 -16.75
CA SER A 91 -43.42 -13.08 -17.62
C SER A 91 -44.08 -11.93 -16.83
N LYS A 92 -44.39 -12.16 -15.55
CA LYS A 92 -44.95 -11.16 -14.65
C LYS A 92 -43.97 -10.04 -14.33
N MET A 93 -42.68 -10.31 -14.05
CA MET A 93 -41.72 -9.25 -13.70
C MET A 93 -41.39 -8.36 -14.90
N GLU A 94 -41.16 -8.98 -16.06
CA GLU A 94 -40.94 -8.26 -17.31
C GLU A 94 -42.14 -7.34 -17.63
N SER A 95 -43.36 -7.86 -17.49
CA SER A 95 -44.59 -7.06 -17.66
C SER A 95 -44.66 -5.84 -16.74
N HIS A 96 -44.25 -5.96 -15.47
CA HIS A 96 -44.28 -4.82 -14.55
C HIS A 96 -43.22 -3.77 -14.91
N LEU A 97 -42.02 -4.19 -15.30
CA LEU A 97 -40.97 -3.28 -15.78
C LEU A 97 -41.42 -2.56 -17.04
N ARG A 98 -42.04 -3.28 -17.98
CA ARG A 98 -42.59 -2.70 -19.21
C ARG A 98 -43.71 -1.70 -18.89
N GLN A 99 -44.62 -2.03 -17.99
CA GLN A 99 -45.68 -1.09 -17.63
C GLN A 99 -45.16 0.16 -16.94
N ALA A 100 -44.18 0.03 -16.04
CA ALA A 100 -43.65 1.14 -15.26
C ALA A 100 -42.86 2.15 -16.10
N PHE A 101 -42.23 1.70 -17.19
CA PHE A 101 -41.30 2.51 -17.98
C PHE A 101 -41.76 2.79 -19.41
N ALA A 102 -42.95 2.33 -19.83
CA ALA A 102 -43.47 2.56 -21.18
C ALA A 102 -43.55 4.05 -21.55
N GLU A 103 -43.94 4.92 -20.61
CA GLU A 103 -44.04 6.37 -20.83
C GLU A 103 -42.67 7.04 -21.02
N CYS A 104 -41.58 6.41 -20.56
CA CYS A 104 -40.22 6.91 -20.71
C CYS A 104 -39.61 6.59 -22.08
N PHE A 105 -40.22 5.67 -22.85
CA PHE A 105 -39.75 5.24 -24.17
C PHE A 105 -40.88 5.26 -25.22
N PRO A 106 -41.56 6.40 -25.44
CA PRO A 106 -42.81 6.46 -26.20
C PRO A 106 -42.68 6.09 -27.69
N HIS A 107 -41.47 6.13 -28.26
CA HIS A 107 -41.22 5.87 -29.70
C HIS A 107 -39.94 5.05 -29.95
N ASP A 108 -39.38 4.41 -28.92
CA ASP A 108 -38.10 3.71 -29.00
C ASP A 108 -38.18 2.32 -28.36
N GLU A 109 -38.99 1.45 -28.97
CA GLU A 109 -39.24 0.09 -28.48
C GLU A 109 -37.96 -0.75 -28.40
N LEU A 110 -36.99 -0.49 -29.29
CA LEU A 110 -35.75 -1.27 -29.38
C LEU A 110 -34.82 -1.01 -28.18
N HIS A 111 -34.67 0.26 -27.79
CA HIS A 111 -33.94 0.60 -26.56
C HIS A 111 -34.73 0.24 -25.31
N PHE A 112 -36.06 0.30 -25.37
CA PHE A 112 -36.90 -0.10 -24.26
C PHE A 112 -36.79 -1.60 -23.95
N ASP A 113 -36.82 -2.44 -24.98
CA ASP A 113 -36.60 -3.89 -24.87
C ASP A 113 -35.22 -4.20 -24.29
N SER A 114 -34.18 -3.51 -24.78
CA SER A 114 -32.82 -3.65 -24.27
C SER A 114 -32.70 -3.25 -22.81
N PHE A 115 -33.36 -2.16 -22.40
CA PHE A 115 -33.39 -1.69 -21.03
C PHE A 115 -34.07 -2.71 -20.10
N VAL A 116 -35.25 -3.21 -20.46
CA VAL A 116 -35.97 -4.20 -19.64
C VAL A 116 -35.15 -5.49 -19.51
N GLN A 117 -34.56 -5.96 -20.60
CA GLN A 117 -33.74 -7.18 -20.59
C GLN A 117 -32.47 -7.01 -19.75
N TYR A 118 -31.83 -5.83 -19.81
CA TYR A 118 -30.67 -5.52 -18.99
C TYR A 118 -31.01 -5.57 -17.49
N GLN A 119 -32.14 -5.00 -17.07
CA GLN A 119 -32.55 -5.01 -15.67
C GLN A 119 -32.87 -6.41 -15.16
N LEU A 120 -33.56 -7.23 -15.95
CA LEU A 120 -33.84 -8.63 -15.58
C LEU A 120 -32.56 -9.45 -15.46
N ASN A 121 -31.64 -9.32 -16.41
CA ASN A 121 -30.34 -9.99 -16.37
C ASN A 121 -29.49 -9.54 -15.18
N SER A 122 -29.48 -8.24 -14.87
CA SER A 122 -28.76 -7.69 -13.73
C SER A 122 -29.30 -8.24 -12.41
N LEU A 123 -30.63 -8.32 -12.27
CA LEU A 123 -31.27 -8.87 -11.07
C LEU A 123 -30.99 -10.37 -10.90
N ASP A 124 -31.05 -11.15 -11.99
CA ASP A 124 -30.72 -12.57 -11.97
C ASP A 124 -29.24 -12.81 -11.59
N MET A 125 -28.32 -12.03 -12.17
CA MET A 125 -26.89 -12.07 -11.81
C MET A 125 -26.65 -11.72 -10.34
N SER A 126 -27.29 -10.67 -9.82
CA SER A 126 -27.12 -10.27 -8.42
C SER A 126 -27.59 -11.36 -7.45
N ILE A 127 -28.72 -12.01 -7.73
CA ILE A 127 -29.25 -13.06 -6.84
C ILE A 127 -28.39 -14.32 -6.88
N ASN A 128 -27.92 -14.72 -8.07
CA ASN A 128 -26.98 -15.83 -8.22
C ASN A 128 -25.64 -15.55 -7.49
N LEU A 129 -25.17 -14.31 -7.51
CA LEU A 129 -23.98 -13.89 -6.77
C LEU A 129 -24.18 -13.99 -5.25
N PHE A 130 -25.30 -13.49 -4.72
CA PHE A 130 -25.60 -13.59 -3.29
C PHE A 130 -25.74 -15.05 -2.82
N GLU A 131 -26.34 -15.91 -3.63
CA GLU A 131 -26.47 -17.32 -3.31
C GLU A 131 -25.11 -18.03 -3.27
N LYS A 132 -24.21 -17.69 -4.21
CA LYS A 132 -22.85 -18.24 -4.25
C LYS A 132 -22.02 -17.80 -3.04
N ILE A 133 -22.09 -16.52 -2.67
CA ILE A 133 -21.46 -15.98 -1.45
C ILE A 133 -21.94 -16.76 -0.22
N TYR A 134 -23.25 -16.98 -0.09
CA TYR A 134 -23.81 -17.72 1.03
C TYR A 134 -23.39 -19.20 1.06
N GLN A 135 -23.33 -19.87 -0.10
CA GLN A 135 -22.85 -21.26 -0.17
C GLN A 135 -21.36 -21.39 0.17
N ASP A 136 -20.54 -20.41 -0.23
CA ASP A 136 -19.12 -20.37 0.07
C ASP A 136 -18.87 -20.10 1.57
N GLU A 137 -19.65 -19.22 2.21
CA GLU A 137 -19.61 -19.02 3.67
C GLU A 137 -19.97 -20.31 4.45
N GLN A 138 -20.98 -21.05 4.00
CA GLN A 138 -21.38 -22.32 4.64
C GLN A 138 -20.33 -23.43 4.46
N ARG A 139 -19.55 -23.42 3.38
CA ARG A 139 -18.40 -24.32 3.17
C ARG A 139 -17.22 -23.97 4.08
N VAL A 140 -16.95 -22.68 4.28
CA VAL A 140 -15.91 -22.19 5.20
C VAL A 140 -16.21 -22.58 6.66
N LEU A 141 -17.48 -22.54 7.07
CA LEU A 141 -17.88 -22.94 8.42
C LEU A 141 -17.72 -24.45 8.69
N ARG A 142 -17.85 -25.30 7.67
CA ARG A 142 -17.63 -26.76 7.80
C ARG A 142 -16.16 -27.20 7.71
N GLY A 143 -15.28 -26.33 7.20
CA GLY A 143 -13.85 -26.63 6.98
C GLY A 143 -12.93 -26.32 8.16
N ARG A 144 -13.41 -25.74 9.26
CA ARG A 144 -12.58 -25.44 10.44
C ARG A 144 -12.36 -26.68 11.31
N GLN A 145 -11.47 -27.56 10.86
CA GLN A 145 -10.57 -28.28 11.77
C GLN A 145 -9.18 -27.66 11.66
N PRO A 146 -8.50 -27.40 12.79
CA PRO A 146 -7.24 -26.66 12.77
C PRO A 146 -6.10 -27.59 12.35
N GLN A 147 -5.54 -27.37 11.17
CA GLN A 147 -4.17 -27.75 10.85
C GLN A 147 -3.33 -26.49 10.69
N SER A 148 -2.21 -26.49 11.41
CA SER A 148 -1.21 -25.43 11.45
C SER A 148 -0.60 -25.20 10.08
N SER A 149 -0.66 -23.97 9.57
CA SER A 149 0.17 -23.52 8.46
C SER A 149 1.22 -22.52 8.94
N SER A 150 2.42 -22.69 8.38
CA SER A 150 3.64 -21.97 8.69
C SER A 150 3.62 -20.54 8.11
N PRO A 151 4.43 -19.60 8.62
CA PRO A 151 4.33 -18.16 8.33
C PRO A 151 4.77 -17.70 6.92
N ALA A 152 5.03 -18.62 5.98
CA ALA A 152 5.73 -18.32 4.74
C ALA A 152 4.84 -18.18 3.48
N GLU A 153 3.58 -18.65 3.52
CA GLU A 153 2.75 -18.76 2.31
C GLU A 153 1.83 -17.57 2.04
N GLU A 154 1.72 -16.64 2.98
CA GLU A 154 0.52 -15.81 3.03
C GLU A 154 0.47 -14.72 1.93
N TRP A 155 1.60 -14.26 1.37
CA TRP A 155 1.64 -12.99 0.60
C TRP A 155 2.17 -13.11 -0.84
N SER A 156 2.29 -14.33 -1.37
CA SER A 156 2.86 -14.57 -2.72
C SER A 156 1.91 -14.25 -3.88
N ASN A 157 0.62 -14.01 -3.62
CA ASN A 157 -0.41 -13.83 -4.64
C ASN A 157 -1.35 -12.65 -4.32
N CYS A 158 -0.87 -11.41 -4.37
CA CYS A 158 -1.77 -10.24 -4.34
C CYS A 158 -1.78 -9.51 -5.69
N SER A 159 -2.64 -9.96 -6.60
CA SER A 159 -3.16 -9.08 -7.65
C SER A 159 -4.43 -9.61 -8.31
N PRO A 160 -5.45 -8.77 -8.57
CA PRO A 160 -6.62 -9.14 -9.35
C PRO A 160 -6.29 -9.56 -10.80
N ASP A 161 -5.17 -9.09 -11.35
CA ASP A 161 -4.69 -9.40 -12.71
C ASP A 161 -3.73 -10.62 -12.79
N LYS A 162 -3.55 -11.34 -11.68
CA LYS A 162 -2.58 -12.46 -11.52
C LYS A 162 -1.10 -12.08 -11.68
N SER A 163 -0.75 -10.79 -11.73
CA SER A 163 0.65 -10.35 -11.65
C SER A 163 1.22 -10.65 -10.25
N PRO A 164 2.50 -11.02 -10.13
CA PRO A 164 3.13 -11.17 -8.83
C PRO A 164 3.16 -9.82 -8.09
N CYS A 165 2.96 -9.81 -6.77
CA CYS A 165 3.33 -8.64 -5.97
C CYS A 165 4.84 -8.38 -6.12
N LYS A 166 5.21 -7.11 -6.01
CA LYS A 166 6.57 -6.63 -6.18
C LYS A 166 6.95 -5.80 -4.96
N TRP A 167 8.23 -5.83 -4.59
CA TRP A 167 8.69 -5.05 -3.43
C TRP A 167 8.98 -3.59 -3.79
N LEU A 168 9.75 -3.32 -4.85
CA LEU A 168 10.12 -1.93 -5.17
C LEU A 168 10.56 -1.83 -6.64
N SER A 169 10.20 -0.74 -7.31
CA SER A 169 10.77 -0.40 -8.61
C SER A 169 12.23 0.01 -8.47
N LEU A 170 13.12 -0.64 -9.19
CA LEU A 170 14.55 -0.35 -9.17
C LEU A 170 14.94 0.80 -10.12
N GLU A 171 13.95 1.52 -10.66
CA GLU A 171 14.16 2.67 -11.54
C GLU A 171 13.72 3.97 -10.85
N ASN A 172 14.48 5.03 -11.06
CA ASN A 172 14.14 6.33 -10.51
C ASN A 172 12.80 6.82 -11.09
N ASN A 173 11.85 7.18 -10.21
CA ASN A 173 10.47 7.54 -10.53
C ASN A 173 9.72 6.49 -11.35
N SER A 174 10.12 5.22 -11.29
CA SER A 174 9.55 4.14 -12.11
C SER A 174 9.52 4.44 -13.61
N ASN A 175 10.53 5.18 -14.10
CA ASN A 175 10.68 5.47 -15.51
C ASN A 175 11.09 4.20 -16.29
N PRO A 176 10.27 3.73 -17.25
CA PRO A 176 10.59 2.52 -18.00
C PRO A 176 11.84 2.67 -18.86
N LYS A 177 12.65 1.60 -18.93
CA LYS A 177 13.80 1.52 -19.85
C LYS A 177 13.34 1.03 -21.21
N ARG A 178 13.82 1.70 -22.26
CA ARG A 178 13.58 1.29 -23.65
C ARG A 178 14.59 0.23 -24.07
N LEU A 179 14.09 -0.90 -24.57
CA LEU A 179 14.86 -1.91 -25.25
C LEU A 179 14.77 -1.70 -26.77
N ALA A 180 15.91 -1.76 -27.43
CA ALA A 180 15.98 -1.66 -28.88
C ALA A 180 15.59 -2.99 -29.55
N PRO A 181 15.09 -2.96 -30.80
CA PRO A 181 15.03 -4.15 -31.62
C PRO A 181 16.41 -4.82 -31.73
N THR A 182 16.46 -6.14 -31.54
CA THR A 182 17.70 -6.93 -31.65
C THR A 182 17.82 -7.66 -32.98
N GLY A 183 16.76 -7.69 -33.79
CA GLY A 183 16.71 -8.44 -35.04
C GLY A 183 16.86 -9.95 -34.81
N HIS A 184 17.85 -10.56 -35.47
CA HIS A 184 18.12 -12.00 -35.31
C HIS A 184 19.00 -12.32 -34.09
N GLU A 185 19.80 -11.35 -33.63
CA GLU A 185 20.76 -11.50 -32.55
C GLU A 185 20.12 -11.32 -31.17
N LYS A 186 20.89 -11.64 -30.13
CA LYS A 186 20.54 -11.40 -28.72
C LYS A 186 21.43 -10.26 -28.21
N MET A 187 20.89 -9.40 -27.36
CA MET A 187 21.63 -8.31 -26.74
C MET A 187 21.62 -8.47 -25.22
N THR A 188 22.65 -7.97 -24.53
CA THR A 188 22.68 -7.94 -23.07
C THR A 188 21.55 -7.07 -22.53
N LEU A 189 20.83 -7.58 -21.54
CA LEU A 189 19.80 -6.83 -20.86
C LEU A 189 20.45 -5.69 -20.05
N PRO A 190 20.00 -4.44 -20.17
CA PRO A 190 20.53 -3.36 -19.34
C PRO A 190 20.20 -3.61 -17.87
N ASN A 191 21.15 -3.34 -16.97
CA ASN A 191 20.94 -3.49 -15.53
C ASN A 191 20.00 -2.40 -14.97
N PRO A 192 19.34 -2.64 -13.81
CA PRO A 192 18.61 -1.60 -13.09
C PRO A 192 19.57 -0.50 -12.60
N THR A 193 19.13 0.77 -12.65
CA THR A 193 20.01 1.92 -12.41
C THR A 193 21.28 1.87 -13.31
N LYS A 194 22.37 2.60 -13.06
CA LYS A 194 23.48 2.71 -14.04
C LYS A 194 24.34 1.43 -14.07
N GLN A 195 24.88 1.08 -15.25
CA GLN A 195 25.70 -0.13 -15.44
C GLN A 195 27.00 -0.08 -14.62
N LEU A 196 27.17 -1.06 -13.72
CA LEU A 196 28.47 -1.43 -13.17
C LEU A 196 29.12 -2.54 -14.00
N SER A 197 30.45 -2.51 -14.08
CA SER A 197 31.23 -3.65 -14.60
C SER A 197 31.04 -4.86 -13.70
N HIS A 198 30.87 -6.05 -14.28
CA HIS A 198 30.70 -7.31 -13.55
C HIS A 198 29.52 -7.33 -12.58
N TYR A 199 28.42 -6.66 -12.95
CA TYR A 199 27.20 -6.64 -12.15
C TYR A 199 26.65 -8.05 -11.89
N VAL A 200 26.26 -8.30 -10.64
CA VAL A 200 25.58 -9.52 -10.21
C VAL A 200 24.29 -9.10 -9.52
N TYR A 201 23.16 -9.73 -9.88
CA TYR A 201 21.88 -9.41 -9.25
C TYR A 201 21.91 -9.75 -7.75
N PRO A 202 21.77 -8.77 -6.84
CA PRO A 202 21.95 -9.00 -5.40
C PRO A 202 20.79 -9.78 -4.75
N PHE A 203 19.66 -9.87 -5.46
CA PHE A 203 18.44 -10.56 -5.05
C PHE A 203 17.59 -10.91 -6.29
N ASP A 204 16.61 -11.79 -6.09
CA ASP A 204 15.65 -12.19 -7.12
C ASP A 204 14.92 -10.95 -7.65
N THR A 205 14.98 -10.73 -8.96
CA THR A 205 14.54 -9.50 -9.62
C THR A 205 13.54 -9.81 -10.72
N TRP A 206 12.42 -9.12 -10.71
CA TRP A 206 11.43 -9.13 -11.79
C TRP A 206 11.82 -8.14 -12.88
N VAL A 207 11.75 -8.59 -14.13
CA VAL A 207 11.73 -7.75 -15.32
C VAL A 207 10.32 -7.78 -15.86
N THR A 208 9.66 -6.63 -15.86
CA THR A 208 8.27 -6.50 -16.29
C THR A 208 8.22 -5.74 -17.60
N LYS A 209 7.59 -6.33 -18.61
CA LYS A 209 7.23 -5.62 -19.83
C LYS A 209 6.01 -4.72 -19.57
N VAL A 210 6.12 -3.43 -19.86
CA VAL A 210 5.09 -2.43 -19.53
C VAL A 210 4.47 -1.73 -20.73
N ALA A 211 4.93 -2.03 -21.95
CA ALA A 211 4.36 -1.51 -23.19
C ALA A 211 4.16 -2.62 -24.21
N GLU A 212 3.50 -2.27 -25.32
CA GLU A 212 3.40 -3.14 -26.50
C GLU A 212 4.79 -3.53 -27.02
N GLY A 213 4.82 -4.63 -27.79
CA GLY A 213 6.04 -5.23 -28.31
C GLY A 213 6.32 -6.62 -27.75
N ASP A 214 7.35 -7.25 -28.31
CA ASP A 214 7.78 -8.60 -27.99
C ASP A 214 9.03 -8.58 -27.10
N LEU A 215 9.10 -9.52 -26.16
CA LEU A 215 10.26 -9.70 -25.31
C LEU A 215 10.46 -11.20 -25.03
N THR A 216 11.66 -11.68 -25.30
CA THR A 216 12.12 -12.98 -24.81
C THR A 216 13.41 -12.78 -24.04
N LEU A 217 13.45 -13.23 -22.79
CA LEU A 217 14.67 -13.25 -21.99
C LEU A 217 15.36 -14.62 -22.05
N TYR A 218 16.68 -14.58 -21.91
CA TYR A 218 17.55 -15.73 -21.79
C TYR A 218 18.49 -15.52 -20.61
N ILE A 219 18.71 -16.56 -19.82
CA ILE A 219 19.72 -16.60 -18.77
C ILE A 219 20.61 -17.80 -19.06
N ASN A 220 21.93 -17.59 -19.14
CA ASN A 220 22.88 -18.65 -19.49
C ASN A 220 22.50 -19.37 -20.80
N GLY A 221 22.04 -18.60 -21.80
CA GLY A 221 21.59 -19.10 -23.09
C GLY A 221 20.22 -19.80 -23.09
N LYS A 222 19.64 -20.13 -21.93
CA LYS A 222 18.33 -20.80 -21.80
C LYS A 222 17.21 -19.78 -21.79
N LYS A 223 16.14 -20.05 -22.55
CA LYS A 223 14.96 -19.18 -22.60
C LYS A 223 14.25 -19.17 -21.25
N VAL A 224 13.98 -17.98 -20.72
CA VAL A 224 13.19 -17.77 -19.51
C VAL A 224 11.71 -17.74 -19.89
N MET A 225 10.89 -18.49 -19.17
CA MET A 225 9.43 -18.45 -19.34
C MET A 225 8.87 -17.29 -18.51
N PRO A 226 8.01 -16.44 -19.09
CA PRO A 226 7.33 -15.41 -18.32
C PRO A 226 6.28 -16.05 -17.38
N HIS A 227 6.07 -15.42 -16.23
CA HIS A 227 5.07 -15.81 -15.25
C HIS A 227 3.67 -15.32 -15.62
N SER A 228 2.66 -16.09 -15.17
CA SER A 228 1.22 -15.77 -15.15
C SER A 228 0.70 -15.02 -16.39
N SER A 229 0.76 -13.69 -16.33
CA SER A 229 0.30 -12.71 -17.31
C SER A 229 1.13 -12.68 -18.60
N GLY A 230 2.26 -13.37 -18.65
CA GLY A 230 3.16 -13.40 -19.81
C GLY A 230 4.05 -12.17 -19.94
N VAL A 231 4.05 -11.26 -18.96
CA VAL A 231 4.81 -10.00 -19.01
C VAL A 231 5.92 -9.89 -17.96
N ASP A 232 5.93 -10.78 -16.97
CA ASP A 232 6.90 -10.76 -15.87
C ASP A 232 7.92 -11.89 -16.02
N PHE A 233 9.20 -11.58 -16.01
CA PHE A 233 10.29 -12.53 -16.10
C PHE A 233 11.15 -12.47 -14.85
N LEU A 234 11.44 -13.62 -14.23
CA LEU A 234 12.27 -13.68 -13.03
C LEU A 234 13.75 -13.86 -13.39
N ILE A 235 14.59 -13.01 -12.85
CA ILE A 235 16.05 -13.18 -12.82
C ILE A 235 16.43 -13.61 -11.39
N PRO A 236 16.97 -14.82 -11.20
CA PRO A 236 17.41 -15.28 -9.89
C PRO A 236 18.58 -14.44 -9.35
N ALA A 237 18.64 -14.29 -8.03
CA ALA A 237 19.76 -13.73 -7.30
C ALA A 237 21.06 -14.45 -7.66
N GLY A 238 22.17 -13.70 -7.76
CA GLY A 238 23.49 -14.25 -8.07
C GLY A 238 23.75 -14.44 -9.56
N THR A 239 22.77 -14.16 -10.42
CA THR A 239 22.96 -14.16 -11.88
C THR A 239 23.90 -13.02 -12.28
N VAL A 240 24.89 -13.30 -13.14
CA VAL A 240 25.78 -12.28 -13.71
C VAL A 240 25.05 -11.56 -14.84
N ALA A 241 25.15 -10.24 -14.92
CA ALA A 241 24.45 -9.43 -15.93
C ALA A 241 24.75 -9.87 -17.36
N ASP A 242 26.00 -10.21 -17.64
CA ASP A 242 26.45 -10.60 -18.99
C ASP A 242 25.79 -11.90 -19.48
N ASP A 243 25.27 -12.73 -18.55
CA ASP A 243 24.54 -13.96 -18.86
C ASP A 243 23.05 -13.71 -19.14
N VAL A 244 22.55 -12.50 -18.87
CA VAL A 244 21.15 -12.11 -19.09
C VAL A 244 21.03 -11.41 -20.43
N LEU A 245 20.45 -12.12 -21.39
CA LEU A 245 20.26 -11.63 -22.76
C LEU A 245 18.78 -11.46 -23.05
N TYR A 246 18.45 -10.51 -23.92
CA TYR A 246 17.10 -10.34 -24.45
C TYR A 246 17.09 -10.43 -25.97
N LYS A 247 15.91 -10.77 -26.49
CA LYS A 247 15.56 -10.69 -27.90
C LYS A 247 14.23 -9.98 -28.03
N SER A 248 14.16 -9.04 -28.97
CA SER A 248 12.95 -8.28 -29.31
C SER A 248 12.98 -7.89 -30.77
N GLN A 249 11.93 -8.18 -31.53
CA GLN A 249 11.81 -7.79 -32.94
C GLN A 249 11.42 -6.33 -33.11
N SER A 250 10.53 -5.85 -32.24
CA SER A 250 9.94 -4.50 -32.32
C SER A 250 10.55 -3.51 -31.32
N GLY A 251 11.36 -4.00 -30.38
CA GLY A 251 11.71 -3.26 -29.17
C GLY A 251 10.55 -3.28 -28.17
N THR A 252 10.81 -2.87 -26.93
CA THR A 252 9.76 -2.76 -25.91
C THR A 252 10.21 -1.85 -24.76
N MET A 253 9.34 -1.63 -23.78
CA MET A 253 9.65 -0.93 -22.54
C MET A 253 9.60 -1.91 -21.37
N ILE A 254 10.60 -1.83 -20.49
CA ILE A 254 10.69 -2.67 -19.29
C ILE A 254 10.84 -1.86 -18.02
N LEU A 255 10.46 -2.45 -16.91
CA LEU A 255 10.79 -2.01 -15.56
C LEU A 255 11.39 -3.16 -14.75
N PHE A 256 12.32 -2.81 -13.87
CA PHE A 256 12.90 -3.74 -12.91
C PHE A 256 12.23 -3.58 -11.56
N TYR A 257 11.96 -4.70 -10.90
CA TYR A 257 11.45 -4.71 -9.53
C TYR A 257 12.14 -5.77 -8.68
N GLY A 258 12.31 -5.50 -7.40
CA GLY A 258 12.64 -6.56 -6.44
C GLY A 258 11.48 -7.56 -6.29
N SER A 259 11.79 -8.86 -6.28
CA SER A 259 10.82 -9.87 -5.84
C SER A 259 10.55 -9.75 -4.34
N CYS A 260 9.38 -10.19 -3.91
CA CYS A 260 9.07 -10.20 -2.48
C CYS A 260 9.72 -11.38 -1.76
N SER A 261 10.08 -11.15 -0.49
CA SER A 261 10.49 -12.19 0.46
C SER A 261 10.28 -11.70 1.90
N SER A 262 10.71 -12.49 2.89
CA SER A 262 10.79 -12.03 4.28
C SER A 262 11.69 -10.80 4.48
N ASP A 263 12.78 -10.71 3.72
CA ASP A 263 13.71 -9.56 3.73
C ASP A 263 13.22 -8.40 2.84
N ARG A 264 12.18 -8.63 2.03
CA ARG A 264 11.65 -7.69 1.03
C ARG A 264 10.12 -7.76 1.04
N PRO A 265 9.44 -7.26 2.07
CA PRO A 265 7.98 -7.24 2.12
C PRO A 265 7.39 -6.58 0.87
N CYS A 266 6.36 -7.16 0.27
CA CYS A 266 5.71 -6.56 -0.89
C CYS A 266 5.09 -5.22 -0.56
N VAL A 267 5.17 -4.26 -1.48
CA VAL A 267 4.53 -2.95 -1.33
C VAL A 267 3.40 -2.75 -2.34
N GLY A 268 2.55 -1.77 -2.06
CA GLY A 268 1.49 -1.32 -2.94
C GLY A 268 2.02 -0.77 -4.27
N ARG A 269 1.11 -0.56 -5.23
CA ARG A 269 1.48 -0.03 -6.56
C ARG A 269 1.68 1.49 -6.57
N GLU A 270 1.36 2.16 -5.47
CA GLU A 270 1.50 3.61 -5.37
C GLU A 270 2.98 4.01 -5.35
N LEU A 271 3.31 5.05 -6.14
CA LEU A 271 4.66 5.59 -6.17
C LEU A 271 4.86 6.54 -4.98
N VAL A 272 5.47 6.02 -3.93
CA VAL A 272 5.90 6.83 -2.78
C VAL A 272 7.28 7.47 -3.05
N PRO A 273 7.46 8.77 -2.76
CA PRO A 273 8.76 9.44 -2.88
C PRO A 273 9.76 8.97 -1.82
N TRP A 274 11.05 9.14 -2.12
CA TRP A 274 12.11 8.97 -1.13
C TRP A 274 12.27 10.24 -0.31
N THR A 275 12.48 10.08 0.98
CA THR A 275 12.70 11.14 1.96
C THR A 275 14.08 10.99 2.58
N ARG A 276 14.81 12.10 2.71
CA ARG A 276 16.09 12.12 3.42
C ARG A 276 15.84 12.15 4.93
N GLY A 277 16.40 11.17 5.62
CA GLY A 277 16.55 11.16 7.07
C GLY A 277 17.96 11.59 7.49
N VAL A 278 18.06 12.22 8.65
CA VAL A 278 19.33 12.61 9.26
C VAL A 278 19.28 12.30 10.74
N SER A 279 20.41 11.85 11.29
CA SER A 279 20.66 11.84 12.73
C SER A 279 21.68 12.91 13.05
N ASP A 280 21.40 13.68 14.09
CA ASP A 280 22.34 14.65 14.65
C ASP A 280 22.71 14.19 16.06
N LYS A 281 23.63 13.20 16.10
CA LYS A 281 24.07 12.57 17.35
C LYS A 281 24.70 13.60 18.28
N ARG A 282 25.31 14.66 17.73
CA ARG A 282 25.90 15.75 18.52
C ARG A 282 24.88 16.53 19.34
N PHE A 283 23.63 16.63 18.88
CA PHE A 283 22.52 17.20 19.66
C PHE A 283 21.63 16.13 20.30
N GLY A 284 22.06 14.87 20.32
CA GLY A 284 21.29 13.75 20.88
C GLY A 284 20.03 13.40 20.08
N GLN A 285 19.98 13.76 18.80
CA GLN A 285 18.88 13.42 17.90
C GLN A 285 19.21 12.15 17.12
N GLU A 286 18.50 11.07 17.43
CA GLU A 286 18.54 9.85 16.63
C GLU A 286 17.85 10.07 15.27
N GLY A 287 18.04 9.14 14.33
CA GLY A 287 17.29 9.16 13.07
C GLY A 287 15.82 8.79 13.34
N GLU A 288 14.98 9.77 13.61
CA GLU A 288 13.58 9.55 14.00
C GLU A 288 12.61 9.80 12.84
N ILE A 289 11.61 8.92 12.71
CA ILE A 289 10.53 9.06 11.74
C ILE A 289 9.20 8.95 12.51
N ASP A 290 8.43 10.02 12.50
CA ASP A 290 7.06 10.02 13.04
C ASP A 290 6.11 9.33 12.07
N VAL A 291 5.43 8.30 12.56
CA VAL A 291 4.44 7.53 11.81
C VAL A 291 3.10 7.43 12.54
N GLU A 292 2.88 8.22 13.61
CA GLU A 292 1.66 8.20 14.42
C GLU A 292 0.41 8.52 13.60
N HIS A 293 0.56 9.26 12.51
CA HIS A 293 -0.53 9.64 11.62
C HIS A 293 -0.99 8.53 10.66
N TYR A 294 -0.24 7.43 10.53
CA TYR A 294 -0.62 6.31 9.69
C TYR A 294 -1.51 5.33 10.47
N ASP A 295 -2.68 5.00 9.92
CA ASP A 295 -3.64 4.07 10.50
C ASP A 295 -3.61 2.66 9.86
N THR A 296 -2.58 2.39 9.07
CA THR A 296 -2.34 1.13 8.38
C THR A 296 -1.00 0.51 8.79
N ASP A 297 -0.80 -0.77 8.44
CA ASP A 297 0.55 -1.33 8.43
C ASP A 297 1.37 -0.62 7.34
N LEU A 298 2.68 -0.50 7.54
CA LEU A 298 3.61 0.08 6.56
C LEU A 298 4.78 -0.87 6.26
N VAL A 299 5.47 -0.58 5.18
CA VAL A 299 6.77 -1.14 4.82
C VAL A 299 7.75 0.03 4.75
N LEU A 300 8.67 0.09 5.72
CA LEU A 300 9.82 0.99 5.66
C LEU A 300 10.88 0.37 4.77
N THR A 301 11.25 1.04 3.69
CA THR A 301 12.51 0.74 2.99
C THR A 301 13.51 1.84 3.27
N ILE A 302 14.73 1.48 3.65
CA ILE A 302 15.83 2.39 3.98
C ILE A 302 17.09 1.95 3.24
N ALA A 303 17.87 2.92 2.76
CA ALA A 303 19.17 2.67 2.15
C ALA A 303 20.19 3.69 2.66
N ASP A 304 21.40 3.20 2.91
CA ASP A 304 22.56 4.07 3.02
C ASP A 304 22.86 4.66 1.64
N THR A 305 23.18 5.95 1.62
CA THR A 305 23.52 6.69 0.41
C THR A 305 24.90 7.31 0.56
N GLU A 306 25.39 7.98 -0.47
CA GLU A 306 26.72 8.60 -0.49
C GLU A 306 27.91 7.61 -0.51
N ASN A 307 28.11 6.69 0.45
CA ASN A 307 29.30 5.82 0.50
C ASN A 307 29.06 4.31 0.79
N THR A 308 27.80 3.86 0.90
CA THR A 308 27.39 2.44 1.05
C THR A 308 28.17 1.66 2.11
N SER A 309 28.42 2.27 3.25
CA SER A 309 29.25 1.70 4.33
C SER A 309 28.56 1.71 5.70
N GLU A 310 27.53 2.52 5.87
CA GLU A 310 26.80 2.67 7.12
C GLU A 310 25.76 1.55 7.22
N LYS A 311 25.60 1.03 8.44
CA LYS A 311 24.59 0.02 8.73
C LYS A 311 23.68 0.57 9.80
N TYR A 312 22.41 0.44 9.56
CA TYR A 312 21.41 0.90 10.49
C TYR A 312 20.68 -0.27 11.12
N THR A 313 20.45 -0.17 12.43
CA THR A 313 19.47 -0.97 13.15
C THR A 313 18.22 -0.13 13.34
N VAL A 314 17.08 -0.75 13.05
CA VAL A 314 15.76 -0.11 13.02
C VAL A 314 14.94 -0.60 14.20
N TYR A 315 14.28 0.35 14.86
CA TYR A 315 13.40 0.11 15.99
C TYR A 315 12.02 0.70 15.71
N ALA A 316 10.96 0.00 16.09
CA ALA A 316 9.59 0.50 16.12
C ALA A 316 9.14 0.64 17.57
N ASP A 317 8.82 1.86 18.01
CA ASP A 317 8.50 2.21 19.41
C ASP A 317 9.53 1.64 20.41
N GLY A 318 10.81 1.70 20.06
CA GLY A 318 11.93 1.22 20.89
C GLY A 318 12.18 -0.29 20.83
N LYS A 319 11.37 -1.07 20.10
CA LYS A 319 11.62 -2.49 19.86
C LYS A 319 12.37 -2.69 18.56
N GLU A 320 13.51 -3.38 18.61
CA GLU A 320 14.28 -3.74 17.43
C GLU A 320 13.45 -4.60 16.47
N ILE A 321 13.45 -4.22 15.19
CA ILE A 321 12.77 -4.96 14.11
C ILE A 321 13.75 -5.51 13.07
N GLY A 322 15.00 -5.04 13.05
CA GLY A 322 16.09 -5.62 12.28
C GLY A 322 17.13 -4.60 11.85
N SER A 323 18.14 -5.08 11.13
CA SER A 323 19.24 -4.25 10.64
C SER A 323 19.37 -4.34 9.12
N THR A 324 19.84 -3.25 8.53
CA THR A 324 20.20 -3.22 7.11
C THR A 324 21.32 -4.22 6.80
N HIS A 325 21.38 -4.65 5.55
CA HIS A 325 22.33 -5.64 5.08
C HIS A 325 22.79 -5.35 3.65
N GLY A 326 23.88 -5.99 3.25
CA GLY A 326 24.32 -6.02 1.86
C GLY A 326 23.51 -7.01 1.01
N ARG A 327 24.10 -7.48 -0.09
CA ARG A 327 23.46 -8.42 -1.03
C ARG A 327 23.01 -9.72 -0.36
N LEU A 328 21.86 -10.23 -0.78
CA LEU A 328 21.22 -11.38 -0.15
C LEU A 328 21.82 -12.72 -0.56
N THR A 329 22.52 -12.75 -1.68
CA THR A 329 23.28 -13.91 -2.16
C THR A 329 24.40 -14.34 -1.21
N LEU A 330 24.82 -13.48 -0.27
CA LEU A 330 25.81 -13.81 0.77
C LEU A 330 25.25 -14.65 1.92
N GLY A 331 23.94 -14.89 1.98
CA GLY A 331 23.33 -15.60 3.10
C GLY A 331 23.58 -14.89 4.43
N LYS A 332 24.17 -15.57 5.42
CA LYS A 332 24.48 -14.97 6.74
C LYS A 332 25.54 -13.87 6.67
N ASP A 333 26.42 -13.92 5.68
CA ASP A 333 27.51 -12.97 5.53
C ASP A 333 27.05 -11.60 5.01
N LYS A 334 25.75 -11.46 4.66
CA LYS A 334 25.14 -10.18 4.24
C LYS A 334 25.25 -9.07 5.28
N TYR A 335 25.42 -9.44 6.56
CA TYR A 335 25.58 -8.49 7.67
C TYR A 335 27.04 -8.13 7.94
N LYS A 336 28.03 -8.67 7.21
CA LYS A 336 29.45 -8.31 7.39
C LYS A 336 29.80 -7.12 6.50
N ARG A 337 30.45 -6.11 7.08
CA ARG A 337 30.75 -4.85 6.40
C ARG A 337 31.77 -5.04 5.27
N ASP A 338 32.73 -5.93 5.47
CA ASP A 338 33.83 -6.21 4.53
C ASP A 338 33.38 -6.84 3.20
N HIS A 339 32.13 -7.30 3.12
CA HIS A 339 31.54 -7.82 1.89
C HIS A 339 30.69 -6.79 1.13
N THR A 340 30.64 -5.55 1.61
CA THR A 340 29.96 -4.44 0.94
C THR A 340 31.01 -3.59 0.24
N ASN A 341 30.82 -3.36 -1.06
CA ASN A 341 31.71 -2.45 -1.80
C ASN A 341 31.41 -1.01 -1.38
N ARG A 342 32.44 -0.29 -0.94
CA ARG A 342 32.31 1.15 -0.68
C ARG A 342 32.34 1.90 -1.99
N VAL A 343 31.18 2.34 -2.45
CA VAL A 343 31.03 3.06 -3.72
C VAL A 343 30.19 4.30 -3.53
N ASN A 344 30.54 5.37 -4.24
CA ASN A 344 29.72 6.56 -4.21
C ASN A 344 28.47 6.38 -5.07
N VAL A 345 27.32 6.22 -4.42
CA VAL A 345 26.02 6.03 -5.09
C VAL A 345 25.29 7.34 -5.35
N GLY A 346 25.75 8.45 -4.77
CA GLY A 346 25.07 9.75 -4.75
C GLY A 346 24.03 9.85 -3.64
N SER A 347 23.15 10.85 -3.71
CA SER A 347 22.12 11.13 -2.70
C SER A 347 20.69 11.06 -3.27
N GLY A 348 19.68 11.13 -2.41
CA GLY A 348 18.27 11.11 -2.79
C GLY A 348 17.81 9.78 -3.37
N ALA A 349 16.63 9.79 -4.00
CA ALA A 349 16.01 8.62 -4.63
C ALA A 349 16.97 7.83 -5.54
N ALA A 350 17.76 8.53 -6.36
CA ALA A 350 18.72 7.89 -7.26
C ALA A 350 19.87 7.21 -6.50
N GLY A 351 20.35 7.81 -5.40
CA GLY A 351 21.36 7.22 -4.52
C GLY A 351 20.85 5.96 -3.83
N ALA A 352 19.65 6.02 -3.27
CA ALA A 352 19.02 4.89 -2.58
C ALA A 352 18.82 3.69 -3.51
N LEU A 353 18.27 3.92 -4.70
CA LEU A 353 18.05 2.86 -5.69
C LEU A 353 19.36 2.27 -6.21
N ARG A 354 20.39 3.10 -6.39
CA ARG A 354 21.72 2.62 -6.76
C ARG A 354 22.33 1.78 -5.65
N SER A 355 22.21 2.18 -4.39
CA SER A 355 22.66 1.41 -3.23
C SER A 355 22.00 0.02 -3.22
N ILE A 356 20.68 -0.03 -3.32
CA ILE A 356 19.91 -1.28 -3.34
C ILE A 356 20.30 -2.16 -4.52
N ALA A 357 20.38 -1.59 -5.73
CA ALA A 357 20.62 -2.35 -6.95
C ALA A 357 22.08 -2.80 -7.09
N ASN A 358 23.05 -2.12 -6.47
CA ASN A 358 24.49 -2.27 -6.76
C ASN A 358 25.34 -2.64 -5.54
N ASP A 359 24.94 -3.67 -4.80
CA ASP A 359 25.72 -4.22 -3.67
C ASP A 359 26.00 -3.20 -2.52
N GLY A 360 25.15 -2.19 -2.35
CA GLY A 360 25.16 -1.29 -1.19
C GLY A 360 24.40 -1.84 0.02
N VAL A 361 24.32 -1.04 1.10
CA VAL A 361 23.62 -1.41 2.34
C VAL A 361 22.20 -0.84 2.34
N TRP A 362 21.22 -1.71 2.60
CA TRP A 362 19.81 -1.36 2.64
C TRP A 362 19.00 -2.34 3.50
N GLY A 363 17.75 -2.00 3.79
CA GLY A 363 16.82 -2.88 4.48
C GLY A 363 15.36 -2.54 4.16
N SER A 364 14.47 -3.52 4.33
CA SER A 364 13.04 -3.33 4.21
C SER A 364 12.31 -4.04 5.35
N PHE A 365 11.47 -3.31 6.08
CA PHE A 365 10.93 -3.72 7.36
C PHE A 365 9.43 -3.48 7.44
N LYS A 366 8.70 -4.44 8.00
CA LYS A 366 7.26 -4.25 8.29
C LYS A 366 7.12 -3.41 9.55
N ILE A 367 6.33 -2.35 9.46
CA ILE A 367 5.98 -1.47 10.58
C ILE A 367 4.51 -1.75 10.92
N PRO A 368 4.21 -2.31 12.10
CA PRO A 368 2.85 -2.61 12.48
C PRO A 368 1.99 -1.35 12.62
N ARG A 369 0.71 -1.46 12.26
CA ARG A 369 -0.29 -0.43 12.55
C ARG A 369 -0.29 -0.07 14.03
N GLY A 370 -0.34 1.24 14.30
CA GLY A 370 -0.34 1.77 15.66
C GLY A 370 1.06 2.01 16.22
N THR A 371 2.13 1.70 15.46
CA THR A 371 3.45 2.25 15.74
C THR A 371 3.39 3.76 15.64
N ARG A 372 4.01 4.45 16.60
CA ARG A 372 4.05 5.91 16.63
C ARG A 372 5.34 6.45 16.05
N LYS A 373 6.45 5.75 16.32
CA LYS A 373 7.78 6.23 15.99
C LYS A 373 8.69 5.11 15.53
N ILE A 374 9.47 5.41 14.50
CA ILE A 374 10.59 4.59 14.05
C ILE A 374 11.88 5.29 14.45
N THR A 375 12.81 4.54 15.01
CA THR A 375 14.17 5.01 15.33
C THR A 375 15.17 4.26 14.47
N ILE A 376 16.10 4.99 13.87
CA ILE A 376 17.22 4.51 13.09
C ILE A 376 18.51 4.79 13.88
N SER A 377 19.30 3.76 14.13
CA SER A 377 20.57 3.84 14.84
C SER A 377 21.69 3.28 13.99
N ASP A 378 22.75 4.05 13.77
CA ASP A 378 24.03 3.53 13.29
C ASP A 378 24.83 2.99 14.48
N GLU A 379 25.00 1.66 14.52
CA GLU A 379 25.73 0.96 15.59
C GLU A 379 27.23 1.22 15.55
N ASP A 380 27.75 1.64 14.40
CA ASP A 380 29.18 1.63 14.11
C ASP A 380 29.85 3.02 14.19
N SER A 381 29.10 4.08 14.50
CA SER A 381 29.67 5.44 14.55
C SER A 381 29.08 6.32 15.65
N ASP A 382 29.92 7.17 16.25
CA ASP A 382 29.49 8.28 17.12
C ASP A 382 29.18 9.56 16.32
N TYR A 383 29.07 9.45 14.99
CA TYR A 383 28.95 10.58 14.09
C TYR A 383 27.52 10.76 13.59
N ASP A 384 27.26 11.98 13.12
CA ASP A 384 26.03 12.30 12.39
C ASP A 384 26.02 11.49 11.08
N PHE A 385 24.86 10.96 10.74
CA PHE A 385 24.69 10.11 9.57
C PHE A 385 23.41 10.47 8.83
N ALA A 386 23.35 10.15 7.54
CA ALA A 386 22.23 10.45 6.68
C ALA A 386 21.83 9.24 5.86
N PHE A 387 20.52 9.06 5.69
CA PHE A 387 19.96 7.93 4.96
C PHE A 387 18.78 8.38 4.12
N GLU A 388 18.41 7.57 3.15
CA GLU A 388 17.20 7.79 2.38
C GLU A 388 16.21 6.67 2.73
N TYR A 389 14.95 7.04 2.95
CA TYR A 389 13.89 6.09 3.27
C TYR A 389 12.60 6.38 2.51
N ARG A 390 11.73 5.39 2.47
CA ARG A 390 10.35 5.50 1.99
C ARG A 390 9.44 4.64 2.86
N LEU A 391 8.18 5.07 2.99
CA LEU A 391 7.14 4.38 3.74
C LEU A 391 6.03 3.99 2.78
N ASP A 392 5.91 2.70 2.50
CA ASP A 392 4.90 2.19 1.58
C ASP A 392 3.79 1.47 2.33
N GLU A 393 2.57 1.49 1.78
CA GLU A 393 1.56 0.53 2.19
C GLU A 393 1.93 -0.89 1.72
N PRO A 394 1.64 -1.94 2.50
CA PRO A 394 1.87 -3.31 2.07
C PRO A 394 0.95 -3.68 0.89
N CYS A 395 1.39 -4.64 0.08
CA CYS A 395 0.56 -5.20 -1.00
C CYS A 395 -0.74 -5.79 -0.42
N ALA A 396 -1.90 -5.22 -0.75
CA ALA A 396 -3.19 -5.70 -0.27
C ALA A 396 -3.59 -7.00 -0.98
N CYS A 397 -3.42 -8.14 -0.30
CA CYS A 397 -4.05 -9.41 -0.68
C CYS A 397 -5.55 -9.32 -0.37
N GLY A 398 -6.37 -9.29 -1.43
CA GLY A 398 -7.83 -9.08 -1.44
C GLY A 398 -8.55 -9.26 -0.10
N ARG A 399 -8.86 -8.14 0.55
CA ARG A 399 -9.98 -8.01 1.48
C ARG A 399 -11.03 -7.15 0.79
N TYR A 400 -12.11 -7.76 0.34
CA TYR A 400 -13.38 -7.08 0.11
C TYR A 400 -14.48 -7.90 0.75
#